data_AF-A0A3C0CMB1-F1
#
_entry.id   AF-A0A3C0CMB1-F1
#
_cell.length_a   1.000
_cell.length_b   1.000
_cell.length_c   1.000
_cell.angle_alpha   90.00
_cell.angle_beta   90.00
_cell.angle_gamma   90.00
#
_symmetry.space_group_name_H-M   'P 1'
#
loop_
_entity.id
_entity.type
_entity.pdbx_description
1 polymer ?
#
loop_
_entity_poly.entity_id
_entity_poly.type
_entity_poly.pdbx_seq_one_letter_code
_entity_poly.pdbx_strand_id
1 'polypeptide(L)'
;VECGYMRATGFEPAPCLRAGDVGVISASIKDVREARVGDTVTLAARPAEKPLPGYRPARPMVFCGVYPADGAKYPDLRDALE
;
A
#
# COMPACT_ATOMS: atom_id res chain seq x y z
N VAL A 1 -7.85 10.62 10.05
CA VAL A 1 -6.46 10.21 9.74
C VAL A 1 -5.83 9.82 11.06
N GLU A 2 -5.41 8.57 11.20
CA GLU A 2 -4.82 8.06 12.44
C GLU A 2 -3.40 7.58 12.15
N CYS A 3 -2.49 7.70 13.11
CA CYS A 3 -1.15 7.18 13.02
C CYS A 3 -0.80 6.41 14.29
N GLY A 4 0.13 5.45 14.18
CA GLY A 4 0.52 4.64 15.31
C GLY A 4 1.61 3.64 14.99
N TYR A 5 1.93 2.82 15.98
CA TYR A 5 2.96 1.79 15.89
C TYR A 5 2.31 0.41 15.80
N MET A 6 2.82 -0.42 14.88
CA MET A 6 2.44 -1.82 14.81
C MET A 6 3.37 -2.62 15.73
N ARG A 7 2.86 -3.05 16.89
CA ARG A 7 3.58 -3.96 17.80
C ARG A 7 3.19 -5.42 17.52
N ALA A 8 3.98 -6.35 18.03
CA ALA A 8 3.71 -7.79 17.92
C ALA A 8 2.32 -8.19 18.46
N THR A 9 1.78 -7.43 19.40
CA THR A 9 0.50 -7.68 20.06
C THR A 9 -0.68 -6.91 19.46
N GLY A 10 -0.44 -5.98 18.53
CA GLY A 10 -1.49 -5.18 17.91
C GLY A 10 -1.08 -3.76 17.54
N PHE A 11 -2.03 -2.99 17.02
CA PHE A 11 -1.87 -1.58 16.67
C PHE A 11 -2.04 -0.70 17.90
N GLU A 12 -1.03 0.14 18.18
CA GLU A 12 -1.09 1.16 19.23
C GLU A 12 -1.18 2.55 18.59
N PRO A 13 -2.31 3.27 18.75
CA PRO A 13 -2.45 4.61 18.21
C PRO A 13 -1.51 5.59 18.93
N ALA A 14 -0.89 6.48 18.15
CA ALA A 14 0.00 7.51 18.65
C ALA A 14 -0.45 8.90 18.14
N PRO A 15 -0.23 9.97 18.92
CA PRO A 15 -0.64 11.32 18.50
C PRO A 15 0.16 11.84 17.30
N CYS A 16 1.41 11.39 17.11
CA CYS A 16 2.23 11.73 15.96
C CYS A 16 3.34 10.69 15.74
N LEU A 17 3.82 10.60 14.50
CA LEU A 17 5.07 9.93 14.12
C LEU A 17 6.15 11.00 13.88
N ARG A 18 7.33 10.82 14.48
CA ARG A 18 8.46 11.74 14.35
C ARG A 18 9.50 11.19 13.37
N ALA A 19 10.45 12.03 13.00
CA ALA A 19 11.55 11.62 12.12
C ALA A 19 12.36 10.50 12.77
N GLY A 20 12.51 9.39 12.05
CA GLY A 20 13.19 8.17 12.52
C GLY A 20 12.25 7.08 13.03
N ASP A 21 10.97 7.38 13.21
CA ASP A 21 9.97 6.40 13.65
C ASP A 21 9.52 5.50 12.48
N VAL A 22 9.22 4.23 12.81
CA VAL A 22 8.63 3.26 11.88
C VAL A 22 7.22 2.94 12.38
N GLY A 23 6.22 3.27 11.59
CA GLY A 23 4.81 3.11 11.97
C GLY A 23 3.89 3.02 10.77
N VAL A 24 2.60 3.10 11.04
CA VAL A 24 1.53 3.07 10.03
C VAL A 24 0.67 4.32 10.14
N ILE A 25 0.17 4.77 8.99
CA ILE A 25 -0.78 5.88 8.87
C ILE A 25 -2.01 5.41 8.11
N SER A 26 -3.19 5.84 8.54
CA SER A 26 -4.46 5.63 7.84
C SER A 26 -5.00 6.97 7.36
N ALA A 27 -5.02 7.19 6.04
CA ALA A 27 -5.29 8.48 5.41
C ALA A 27 -6.47 8.48 4.43
N SER A 28 -7.51 7.69 4.68
CA SER A 28 -8.72 7.60 3.83
C SER A 28 -8.42 7.27 2.36
N ILE A 29 -7.33 6.54 2.12
CA ILE A 29 -6.91 6.08 0.80
C ILE A 29 -7.81 4.92 0.40
N LYS A 30 -8.53 5.07 -0.72
CA LYS A 30 -9.50 4.06 -1.19
C LYS A 30 -8.85 2.96 -2.03
N ASP A 31 -7.85 3.33 -2.82
CA ASP A 31 -7.16 2.40 -3.72
C ASP A 31 -5.68 2.26 -3.30
N VAL A 32 -5.25 1.01 -3.12
CA VAL A 32 -3.86 0.67 -2.77
C VAL A 32 -2.88 1.14 -3.86
N ARG A 33 -3.33 1.30 -5.10
CA ARG A 33 -2.53 1.80 -6.23
C ARG A 33 -2.08 3.26 -6.02
N GLU A 34 -2.80 4.03 -5.20
CA GLU A 34 -2.42 5.40 -4.83
C GLU A 34 -1.30 5.43 -3.78
N ALA A 35 -1.18 4.36 -2.98
CA ALA A 35 -0.16 4.20 -1.94
C ALA A 35 0.82 3.08 -2.31
N ARG A 36 1.62 3.31 -3.34
CA ARG A 36 2.62 2.32 -3.78
C ARG A 36 3.73 2.21 -2.76
N VAL A 37 4.25 0.99 -2.60
CA VAL A 37 5.44 0.76 -1.77
C VAL A 37 6.58 1.65 -2.27
N GLY A 38 7.31 2.26 -1.34
CA GLY A 38 8.45 3.14 -1.64
C GLY A 38 8.10 4.50 -2.25
N ASP A 39 6.83 4.88 -2.27
CA ASP A 39 6.42 6.27 -2.50
C ASP A 39 6.79 7.16 -1.29
N THR A 40 6.91 8.48 -1.51
CA THR A 40 7.25 9.44 -0.46
C THR A 40 6.03 10.27 -0.09
N VAL A 41 5.45 10.01 1.09
CA VAL A 41 4.34 10.81 1.64
C VAL A 41 4.89 12.10 2.24
N THR A 42 4.31 13.24 1.86
CA THR A 42 4.69 14.57 2.38
C THR A 42 3.46 15.39 2.78
N LEU A 43 3.68 16.53 3.45
CA LEU A 43 2.61 17.42 3.90
C LEU A 43 2.15 18.30 2.74
N ALA A 44 0.83 18.43 2.54
CA ALA A 44 0.27 19.29 1.49
C ALA A 44 0.66 20.77 1.65
N ALA A 45 0.73 21.26 2.88
CA ALA A 45 1.10 22.65 3.19
C ALA A 45 2.62 22.91 3.17
N ARG A 46 3.43 21.86 3.27
CA ARG A 46 4.90 21.94 3.26
C ARG A 46 5.47 20.72 2.54
N PRO A 47 5.40 20.70 1.20
CA PRO A 47 5.89 19.59 0.42
C PRO A 47 7.41 19.47 0.53
N ALA A 48 7.92 18.25 0.53
CA ALA A 48 9.34 17.98 0.41
C ALA A 48 9.85 18.41 -0.98
N GLU A 49 11.04 19.00 -1.05
CA GLU A 49 11.62 19.50 -2.30
C GLU A 49 11.90 18.39 -3.32
N LYS A 50 12.24 17.19 -2.84
CA LYS A 50 12.55 16.02 -3.68
C LYS A 50 12.03 14.74 -3.02
N PRO A 51 11.43 13.82 -3.80
CA PRO A 51 11.08 12.49 -3.30
C PRO A 51 12.35 11.67 -2.99
N LEU A 52 12.21 10.67 -2.12
CA LEU A 52 13.34 9.81 -1.77
C LEU A 52 13.74 8.93 -2.97
N PRO A 53 15.04 8.87 -3.31
CA PRO A 53 15.51 7.99 -4.37
C PRO A 53 15.51 6.54 -3.88
N GLY A 54 15.13 5.60 -4.75
CA GLY A 54 15.47 4.18 -4.53
C GLY A 54 14.38 3.17 -4.87
N TYR A 55 13.10 3.55 -4.82
CA TYR A 55 12.05 2.59 -5.17
C TYR A 55 11.81 2.54 -6.68
N ARG A 56 11.95 1.33 -7.24
CA ARG A 56 11.55 1.05 -8.62
C ARG A 56 10.23 0.28 -8.57
N PRO A 57 9.23 0.67 -9.37
CA PRO A 57 7.97 -0.05 -9.41
C PRO A 57 8.22 -1.53 -9.71
N ALA A 58 7.50 -2.40 -9.00
CA ALA A 58 7.57 -3.84 -9.24
C ALA A 58 7.22 -4.12 -10.70
N ARG A 59 8.18 -4.64 -11.46
CA ARG A 59 7.97 -5.10 -12.84
C ARG A 59 7.68 -6.59 -12.78
N PRO A 60 6.49 -7.07 -13.17
CA PRO A 60 6.22 -8.50 -13.23
C PRO A 60 7.21 -9.17 -14.18
N MET A 61 7.92 -10.19 -13.69
CA MET A 61 8.97 -10.89 -14.45
C MET A 61 8.48 -12.22 -15.03
N VAL A 62 7.36 -12.74 -14.54
CA VAL A 62 6.76 -14.02 -14.95
C VAL A 62 5.26 -13.81 -15.12
N PHE A 63 4.71 -14.36 -16.19
CA PHE A 63 3.28 -14.33 -16.49
C PHE A 63 2.77 -15.77 -16.66
N CYS A 64 1.59 -16.07 -16.12
CA CYS A 64 0.88 -17.32 -16.38
C CYS A 64 -0.57 -17.01 -16.77
N GLY A 65 -1.14 -17.86 -17.64
CA GLY A 65 -2.56 -17.82 -17.97
C GLY A 65 -3.34 -18.65 -16.97
N VAL A 66 -4.31 -18.03 -16.29
CA VAL A 66 -5.21 -18.72 -15.37
C VAL A 66 -6.57 -18.85 -16.02
N TYR A 67 -7.06 -20.09 -16.13
CA TYR A 67 -8.37 -20.40 -16.70
C TYR A 67 -9.15 -21.26 -15.70
N PRO A 68 -10.46 -21.03 -15.53
CA PRO A 68 -11.26 -21.87 -14.67
C PRO A 68 -11.45 -23.24 -15.34
N ALA A 69 -11.49 -24.30 -14.54
CA ALA A 69 -11.75 -25.65 -15.07
C ALA A 69 -13.17 -25.79 -15.66
N ASP A 70 -14.09 -24.92 -15.25
CA ASP A 70 -15.46 -24.84 -15.72
C ASP A 70 -15.76 -23.38 -16.15
N GLY A 71 -16.25 -23.20 -17.37
CA GLY A 71 -16.59 -21.88 -17.91
C GLY A 71 -17.66 -21.15 -17.11
N ALA A 72 -18.52 -21.87 -16.38
CA ALA A 72 -19.52 -21.26 -15.49
C ALA A 72 -18.89 -20.51 -14.30
N LYS A 73 -17.64 -20.84 -13.93
CA LYS A 73 -16.90 -20.23 -12.81
C LYS A 73 -16.00 -19.06 -13.22
N TYR A 74 -16.13 -18.60 -14.46
CA TYR A 74 -15.41 -17.41 -14.91
C TYR A 74 -15.68 -16.15 -14.06
N PRO A 75 -16.93 -15.88 -13.63
CA PRO A 75 -17.20 -14.76 -12.72
C PRO A 75 -16.44 -14.89 -11.40
N ASP A 76 -16.46 -16.07 -10.78
CA ASP A 76 -15.75 -16.35 -9.52
C ASP A 76 -14.23 -16.14 -9.66
N LEU A 77 -13.65 -16.60 -10.78
CA LEU A 77 -12.23 -16.41 -11.05
C LEU A 77 -11.86 -14.93 -11.19
N ARG A 78 -12.71 -14.15 -11.89
CA ARG A 78 -12.49 -12.72 -12.07
C ARG A 78 -12.57 -11.98 -10.73
N ASP A 79 -13.59 -12.26 -9.95
CA ASP A 79 -13.81 -11.60 -8.65
C ASP A 79 -12.73 -11.99 -7.62
N ALA A 80 -12.12 -13.18 -7.75
CA ALA A 80 -10.98 -13.59 -6.92
C ALA A 80 -9.63 -12.98 -7.33
N LEU A 81 -9.53 -12.41 -8.54
CA LEU A 81 -8.33 -11.73 -9.04
C LEU A 81 -8.34 -10.21 -8.77
N GLU A 82 -9.52 -9.63 -8.51
CA GLU A 82 -9.68 -8.24 -8.06
C GLU A 82 -9.32 -8.06 -6.57
#